data_AF-A0A2S4KFM6-F1
#
_entry.id   AF-A0A2S4KFM6-F1
#
_cell.length_a   1.000
_cell.length_b   1.000
_cell.length_c   1.000
_cell.angle_alpha   90.00
_cell.angle_beta   90.00
_cell.angle_gamma   90.00
#
_symmetry.space_group_name_H-M   'P 1'
#
loop_
_entity.id
_entity.type
_entity.pdbx_description
1 polymer ?
#
loop_
_entity_poly.entity_id
_entity_poly.type
_entity_poly.pdbx_seq_one_letter_code
_entity_poly.pdbx_strand_id
1 'polypeptide(L)'
;MQVSSPSLVAQDPAEAPWGWSRQFRMPVFKPGTRVRRAGSWETVSHVALRRQDLAVYLVGHAEPVDPLDLELEPTLFTTARVPERH
;
A
#
# COMPACT_ATOMS: atom_id res chain seq x y z
N MET A 1 6.75 10.34 42.14
CA MET A 1 5.58 10.11 41.27
C MET A 1 6.08 10.02 39.84
N GLN A 2 6.02 8.83 39.25
CA GLN A 2 6.54 8.49 37.92
C GLN A 2 5.57 9.00 36.85
N VAL A 3 6.02 9.89 35.95
CA VAL A 3 5.22 10.34 34.80
C VAL A 3 5.38 9.30 33.69
N SER A 4 4.41 8.39 33.60
CA SER A 4 4.32 7.43 32.49
C SER A 4 4.08 8.20 31.19
N SER A 5 5.05 8.11 30.29
CA SER A 5 5.03 8.62 28.93
C SER A 5 3.76 8.15 28.19
N PRO A 6 2.99 9.01 27.52
CA PRO A 6 1.96 8.54 26.62
C PRO A 6 2.62 7.89 25.40
N SER A 7 2.33 6.61 25.20
CA SER A 7 2.71 5.81 24.05
C SER A 7 2.45 6.57 22.75
N LEU A 8 3.45 6.60 21.89
CA LEU A 8 3.42 7.19 20.55
C LEU A 8 2.48 6.33 19.66
N VAL A 9 1.18 6.40 19.90
CA VAL A 9 0.19 6.03 18.88
C VAL A 9 0.45 6.95 17.71
N ALA A 10 0.91 6.36 16.60
CA ALA A 10 1.14 7.05 15.34
C ALA A 10 -0.10 7.89 15.05
N GLN A 11 0.00 9.19 15.31
CA GLN A 11 -1.09 10.12 15.06
C GLN A 11 -1.34 10.06 13.56
N ASP A 12 -2.55 9.64 13.18
CA ASP A 12 -2.99 9.79 11.79
C ASP A 12 -2.77 11.26 11.41
N PRO A 13 -2.03 11.55 10.33
CA PRO A 13 -1.80 12.93 9.92
C PRO A 13 -3.18 13.53 9.66
N ALA A 14 -3.49 14.61 10.38
CA ALA A 14 -4.75 15.34 10.28
C ALA A 14 -5.18 15.42 8.82
N GLU A 15 -6.30 14.76 8.51
CA GLU A 15 -6.81 14.61 7.15
C GLU A 15 -7.16 16.00 6.62
N ALA A 16 -6.24 16.57 5.82
CA ALA A 16 -6.46 17.87 5.21
C ALA A 16 -7.68 17.72 4.26
N PRO A 17 -8.73 18.57 4.37
CA PRO A 17 -10.03 18.32 3.74
C PRO A 17 -10.03 18.29 2.21
N TRP A 18 -8.88 18.47 1.56
CA TRP A 18 -8.73 18.62 0.11
C TRP A 18 -7.53 17.87 -0.47
N GLY A 19 -6.94 16.90 0.26
CA GLY A 19 -5.88 16.03 -0.27
C GLY A 19 -4.48 16.65 -0.33
N TRP A 20 -4.23 17.75 0.39
CA TRP A 20 -2.92 18.42 0.42
C TRP A 20 -2.13 17.98 1.66
N SER A 21 -2.13 16.69 1.96
CA SER A 21 -1.25 16.15 2.99
C SER A 21 0.14 15.91 2.40
N ARG A 22 1.18 16.16 3.22
CA ARG A 22 2.56 15.84 2.83
C ARG A 22 2.82 14.33 2.77
N GLN A 23 1.93 13.55 3.37
CA GLN A 23 2.01 12.11 3.53
C GLN A 23 0.62 11.49 3.34
N PHE A 24 0.56 10.35 2.66
CA PHE A 24 -0.68 9.60 2.46
C PHE A 24 -0.39 8.11 2.46
N ARG A 25 -1.33 7.28 2.92
CA ARG A 25 -1.20 5.82 2.92
C ARG A 25 -2.03 5.23 1.78
N MET A 26 -1.43 4.34 1.00
CA MET A 26 -2.13 3.68 -0.10
C MET A 26 -1.56 2.27 -0.33
N PRO A 27 -2.38 1.26 -0.64
CA PRO A 27 -1.88 -0.03 -1.10
C PRO A 27 -1.18 0.15 -2.45
N VAL A 28 0.01 -0.44 -2.60
CA VAL A 28 0.73 -0.38 -3.87
C VAL A 28 1.21 -1.76 -4.30
N PHE A 29 0.64 -2.21 -5.41
CA PHE A 29 1.00 -3.47 -6.05
C PHE A 29 2.21 -3.26 -6.96
N LYS A 30 3.27 -4.05 -6.72
CA LYS A 30 4.48 -4.10 -7.53
C LYS A 30 4.92 -5.56 -7.68
N PRO A 31 5.63 -5.92 -8.75
CA PRO A 31 6.27 -7.23 -8.86
C PRO A 31 7.06 -7.57 -7.59
N GLY A 32 6.86 -8.78 -7.06
CA GLY A 32 7.51 -9.27 -5.84
C GLY A 32 6.79 -8.89 -4.53
N THR A 33 5.79 -8.02 -4.55
CA THR A 33 5.00 -7.71 -3.33
C THR A 33 4.23 -8.94 -2.85
N ARG A 34 4.30 -9.22 -1.55
CA ARG A 34 3.46 -10.25 -0.92
C ARG A 34 2.09 -9.68 -0.57
N VAL A 35 1.05 -10.38 -0.99
CA VAL A 35 -0.36 -10.02 -0.74
C VAL A 35 -1.09 -11.19 -0.11
N ARG A 36 -2.18 -10.91 0.59
CA ARG A 36 -3.07 -11.94 1.14
C ARG A 36 -4.31 -12.08 0.28
N ARG A 37 -4.69 -13.32 0.01
CA ARG A 37 -5.91 -13.67 -0.71
C ARG A 37 -6.59 -14.84 0.00
N ALA A 38 -7.82 -14.65 0.45
CA ALA A 38 -8.58 -15.68 1.17
C ALA A 38 -7.76 -16.37 2.29
N GLY A 39 -6.99 -15.59 3.05
CA GLY A 39 -6.14 -16.07 4.16
C GLY A 39 -4.77 -16.65 3.75
N SER A 40 -4.52 -16.88 2.46
CA SER A 40 -3.24 -17.40 1.95
C SER A 40 -2.32 -16.28 1.48
N TRP A 41 -1.01 -16.47 1.64
CA TRP A 41 -0.01 -15.54 1.12
C TRP A 41 0.30 -15.87 -0.34
N GLU A 42 0.23 -14.85 -1.17
CA GLU A 42 0.50 -14.90 -2.60
C GLU A 42 1.58 -13.86 -2.95
N THR A 43 2.19 -14.00 -4.13
CA THR A 43 3.20 -13.06 -4.63
C THR A 43 2.73 -12.44 -5.93
N VAL A 44 2.81 -11.11 -6.01
CA VAL A 44 2.53 -10.37 -7.25
C VAL A 44 3.62 -10.66 -8.27
N SER A 45 3.23 -11.17 -9.44
CA SER A 45 4.10 -11.35 -10.60
C SER A 45 4.25 -10.02 -11.34
N HIS A 46 3.13 -9.44 -11.76
CA HIS A 46 3.09 -8.16 -12.46
C HIS A 46 1.71 -7.51 -12.33
N VAL A 47 1.64 -6.25 -12.73
CA VAL A 47 0.41 -5.45 -12.74
C VAL A 47 0.17 -4.90 -14.14
N ALA A 48 -1.08 -4.83 -14.55
CA ALA A 48 -1.48 -4.25 -15.84
C ALA A 48 -2.64 -3.28 -15.64
N LEU A 49 -2.68 -2.22 -16.46
CA LEU A 49 -3.84 -1.34 -16.58
C LEU A 49 -4.56 -1.66 -17.88
N ARG A 50 -5.86 -1.96 -17.80
CA ARG A 50 -6.71 -2.26 -18.96
C ARG A 50 -8.00 -1.47 -18.85
N ARG A 51 -8.31 -0.62 -19.83
CA ARG A 51 -9.57 0.16 -19.89
C ARG A 51 -9.90 0.90 -18.58
N GLN A 52 -8.88 1.45 -17.92
CA GLN A 52 -8.97 2.16 -16.62
C GLN A 52 -9.05 1.26 -15.39
N ASP A 53 -9.05 -0.07 -15.54
CA ASP A 53 -9.01 -1.02 -14.43
C ASP A 53 -7.60 -1.54 -14.18
N LEU A 54 -7.24 -1.68 -12.90
CA LEU A 54 -6.01 -2.32 -12.46
C LEU A 54 -6.24 -3.83 -12.34
N ALA A 55 -5.39 -4.62 -13.01
CA ALA A 55 -5.38 -6.07 -12.92
C ALA A 55 -4.07 -6.53 -12.26
N VAL A 56 -4.17 -7.38 -11.24
CA VAL A 56 -3.00 -7.92 -10.53
C VAL A 56 -2.81 -9.39 -10.91
N TYR A 57 -1.63 -9.72 -11.41
CA TYR A 57 -1.27 -11.10 -11.73
C TYR A 57 -0.43 -11.68 -10.60
N LEU A 58 -0.82 -12.85 -10.12
CA LEU A 58 -0.09 -13.58 -9.07
C LEU A 58 0.81 -14.65 -9.69
N VAL A 59 1.91 -14.97 -9.01
CA VAL A 59 2.83 -16.03 -9.45
C VAL A 59 2.09 -17.37 -9.46
N GLY A 60 2.11 -18.06 -10.61
CA GLY A 60 1.48 -19.37 -10.78
C GLY A 60 -0.02 -19.35 -11.07
N HIS A 61 -0.65 -18.18 -11.14
CA HIS A 61 -2.05 -18.02 -11.53
C HIS A 61 -2.16 -17.56 -12.98
N ALA A 62 -3.05 -18.17 -13.75
CA ALA A 62 -3.25 -17.83 -15.17
C ALA A 62 -4.10 -16.57 -15.35
N GLU A 63 -5.14 -16.43 -14.53
CA GLU A 63 -6.08 -15.31 -14.60
C GLU A 63 -5.66 -14.16 -13.68
N PRO A 64 -5.93 -12.90 -14.07
CA PRO A 64 -5.75 -11.75 -13.20
C PRO A 64 -6.73 -11.80 -12.02
N VAL A 65 -6.30 -11.23 -10.90
CA VAL A 65 -7.10 -11.04 -9.70
C VAL A 65 -7.47 -9.56 -9.57
N ASP A 66 -8.70 -9.30 -9.14
CA ASP A 66 -9.15 -7.95 -8.80
C ASP A 66 -8.34 -7.43 -7.59
N PRO A 67 -7.74 -6.24 -7.65
CA PRO A 67 -7.08 -5.61 -6.52
C PRO A 67 -7.92 -5.57 -5.24
N LEU A 68 -9.25 -5.46 -5.36
CA LEU A 68 -10.18 -5.41 -4.23
C LEU A 68 -10.30 -6.75 -3.48
N ASP A 69 -9.94 -7.87 -4.12
CA ASP A 69 -9.88 -9.20 -3.50
C ASP A 69 -8.56 -9.48 -2.77
N LEU A 70 -7.63 -8.51 -2.78
CA LEU A 70 -6.30 -8.65 -2.21
C LEU A 70 -6.12 -7.77 -0.97
N GLU A 71 -5.65 -8.39 0.11
CA GLU A 71 -5.23 -7.70 1.32
C GLU A 71 -3.73 -7.35 1.23
N LEU A 72 -3.41 -6.07 1.40
CA LEU A 72 -2.04 -5.57 1.41
C LEU A 72 -1.92 -4.45 2.45
N GLU A 73 -0.81 -4.44 3.20
CA GLU A 73 -0.52 -3.35 4.12
C GLU A 73 -0.32 -2.03 3.34
N PRO A 74 -1.04 -0.95 3.69
CA PRO A 74 -0.88 0.34 3.03
C PRO A 74 0.55 0.87 3.15
N THR A 75 1.13 1.27 2.03
CA THR A 75 2.45 1.91 1.99
C THR A 75 2.31 3.40 2.27
N LEU A 76 3.22 3.96 3.07
CA LEU A 76 3.31 5.40 3.31
C LEU A 76 4.02 6.08 2.14
N PHE A 77 3.33 7.01 1.50
CA PHE A 77 3.84 7.89 0.46
C PHE A 77 4.04 9.29 0.98
N THR A 78 4.89 10.05 0.29
CA THR A 78 5.04 11.48 0.51
C THR A 78 4.98 12.22 -0.81
N THR A 79 4.42 13.43 -0.77
CA THR A 79 4.41 14.36 -1.91
C THR A 79 5.74 15.12 -2.05
N ALA A 80 6.66 14.99 -1.10
CA ALA A 80 8.00 15.57 -1.21
C ALA A 80 8.87 14.71 -2.14
N ARG A 81 9.66 15.36 -3.00
CA ARG A 81 10.66 14.67 -3.84
C ARG A 81 11.72 14.04 -2.93
N VAL A 82 11.87 12.72 -3.00
CA VAL A 82 12.96 12.01 -2.32
C VAL A 82 14.22 12.17 -3.20
N PRO A 83 15.34 12.68 -2.66
CA PRO A 83 16.59 12.73 -3.42
C PRO A 83 17.03 11.31 -3.79
N GLU A 84 17.51 11.12 -5.02
CA GLU A 84 18.08 9.82 -5.41
C GLU A 84 19.29 9.52 -4.52
N ARG A 85 19.29 8.34 -3.89
CA ARG A 85 20.49 7.84 -3.20
C ARG A 85 21.41 7.29 -4.29
N HIS A 86 22.49 8.03 -4.57
CA HIS A 86 23.63 7.55 -5.36
C HIS A 86 24.40 6.46 -4.62
#